data_AF-A0A7C1K3U0-F1
#
_entry.id   AF-A0A7C1K3U0-F1
#
_cell.length_a   1.000
_cell.length_b   1.000
_cell.length_c   1.000
_cell.angle_alpha   90.00
_cell.angle_beta   90.00
_cell.angle_gamma   90.00
#
_symmetry.space_group_name_H-M   'P 1'
#
loop_
_entity.id
_entity.type
_entity.pdbx_description
1 polymer ?
#
loop_
_entity_poly.entity_id
_entity_poly.type
_entity_poly.pdbx_seq_one_letter_code
_entity_poly.pdbx_strand_id
1 'polypeptide(L)'
;MYALSTEDFLEELLSGSLYVLDVRSPAEFHRGSIPGAESLPLFDDAERSRVGIAYHQSGRTAAIKIGLEIVGPKLRSLIERAEHLLGGSRRRIGLYCWRGGMRSNAVGWLLELYGFDVVTLRGGYKAFRRTVLETFAQPRPLVLISGLTGAGKTDVLAALARRGQATIDFEQLAAHRGSAFGSLGMPPQPTQQQFENMLALELWKHRAASRLWLEDESRWIGKLIIPQALWLQMQSAPILALDVPMERRLERLLRDYGSVPPTQLATCLHAIRQRLGAERYALALAALNRGDLAEVATIALAHYDKSYRHSLRKRADRVVWIRANSPDDAATQLCTTIATLPSLTTLL
;
A
#
# COMPACT_ATOMS: atom_id res chain seq x y z
N MET A 1 -19.24 2.39 -26.43
CA MET A 1 -18.14 2.04 -25.51
C MET A 1 -16.74 2.21 -26.08
N TYR A 2 -16.01 3.16 -25.51
CA TYR A 2 -14.60 3.42 -25.80
C TYR A 2 -13.70 2.62 -24.82
N ALA A 3 -12.55 2.14 -25.30
CA ALA A 3 -11.59 1.37 -24.50
C ALA A 3 -10.28 2.14 -24.33
N LEU A 4 -10.03 2.60 -23.11
CA LEU A 4 -8.85 3.37 -22.70
C LEU A 4 -7.61 2.49 -22.66
N SER A 5 -6.45 3.07 -22.97
CA SER A 5 -5.14 2.48 -22.64
C SER A 5 -4.99 2.34 -21.12
N THR A 6 -3.96 1.63 -20.64
CA THR A 6 -3.77 1.55 -19.19
C THR A 6 -3.35 2.91 -18.63
N GLU A 7 -2.54 3.64 -19.38
CA GLU A 7 -2.04 4.97 -19.07
C GLU A 7 -3.21 5.96 -18.95
N ASP A 8 -4.04 6.09 -19.99
CA ASP A 8 -5.20 7.01 -19.95
C ASP A 8 -6.19 6.65 -18.84
N PHE A 9 -6.41 5.36 -18.60
CA PHE A 9 -7.28 4.90 -17.52
C PHE A 9 -6.74 5.30 -16.14
N LEU A 10 -5.43 5.23 -15.94
CA LEU A 10 -4.79 5.66 -14.69
C LEU A 10 -4.81 7.18 -14.53
N GLU A 11 -4.63 7.95 -15.61
CA GLU A 11 -4.77 9.42 -15.57
C GLU A 11 -6.19 9.83 -15.17
N GLU A 12 -7.22 9.29 -15.83
CA GLU A 12 -8.61 9.62 -15.52
C GLU A 12 -9.06 9.08 -14.14
N LEU A 13 -8.45 7.99 -13.65
CA LEU A 13 -8.64 7.52 -12.28
C LEU A 13 -8.06 8.54 -11.27
N LEU A 14 -6.82 8.98 -11.49
CA LEU A 14 -6.13 9.89 -10.55
C LEU A 14 -6.67 11.32 -10.59
N SER A 15 -7.23 11.76 -11.70
CA SER A 15 -7.96 13.04 -11.78
C SER A 15 -9.32 13.01 -11.07
N GLY A 16 -9.77 11.83 -10.63
CA GLY A 16 -11.10 11.63 -10.05
C GLY A 16 -12.23 11.64 -11.09
N SER A 17 -11.91 11.59 -12.38
CA SER A 17 -12.89 11.58 -13.47
C SER A 17 -13.61 10.23 -13.59
N LEU A 18 -12.93 9.14 -13.22
CA LEU A 18 -13.52 7.79 -13.24
C LEU A 18 -14.09 7.36 -11.89
N TYR A 19 -15.25 6.72 -11.95
CA TYR A 19 -15.74 5.79 -10.94
C TYR A 19 -15.45 4.36 -11.42
N VAL A 20 -14.52 3.66 -10.77
CA VAL A 20 -14.03 2.37 -11.28
C VAL A 20 -14.81 1.20 -10.69
N LEU A 21 -15.33 0.33 -11.56
CA LEU A 21 -16.01 -0.90 -11.17
C LEU A 21 -15.30 -2.14 -11.73
N ASP A 22 -15.02 -3.09 -10.84
CA ASP A 22 -14.46 -4.40 -11.17
C ASP A 22 -15.58 -5.42 -11.39
N VAL A 23 -15.71 -5.94 -12.61
CA VAL A 23 -16.75 -6.92 -12.94
C VAL A 23 -16.28 -8.37 -12.86
N ARG A 24 -15.09 -8.61 -12.29
CA ARG A 24 -14.59 -9.96 -11.99
C ARG A 24 -15.35 -10.56 -10.80
N SER A 25 -15.11 -11.85 -10.54
CA SER A 25 -15.75 -12.51 -9.40
C SER A 25 -15.22 -11.97 -8.06
N PRO A 26 -15.97 -12.15 -6.95
CA PRO A 26 -15.52 -11.73 -5.63
C PRO A 26 -14.12 -12.24 -5.25
N ALA A 27 -13.79 -13.51 -5.50
CA ALA A 27 -12.45 -14.02 -5.19
C ALA A 27 -11.35 -13.34 -6.02
N GLU A 28 -11.61 -13.04 -7.29
CA GLU A 28 -10.68 -12.28 -8.15
C GLU A 28 -10.43 -10.86 -7.61
N PHE A 29 -11.48 -10.19 -7.10
CA PHE A 29 -11.43 -8.86 -6.50
C PHE A 29 -10.65 -8.85 -5.17
N HIS A 30 -10.99 -9.74 -4.23
CA HIS A 30 -10.33 -9.82 -2.91
C HIS A 30 -8.85 -10.18 -3.01
N ARG A 31 -8.45 -10.98 -4.01
CA ARG A 31 -7.03 -11.27 -4.26
C ARG A 31 -6.25 -9.99 -4.61
N GLY A 32 -6.89 -9.05 -5.27
CA GLY A 32 -6.40 -7.69 -5.53
C GLY A 32 -7.13 -7.07 -6.71
N SER A 33 -7.39 -5.77 -6.62
CA SER A 33 -8.14 -4.92 -7.54
C SER A 33 -7.39 -3.62 -7.81
N ILE A 34 -7.82 -2.87 -8.83
CA ILE A 34 -7.29 -1.51 -9.04
C ILE A 34 -7.64 -0.69 -7.79
N PRO A 35 -6.69 0.04 -7.16
CA PRO A 35 -6.98 0.79 -5.95
C PRO A 35 -8.11 1.80 -6.18
N GLY A 36 -9.08 1.85 -5.26
CA GLY A 36 -10.27 2.68 -5.39
C GLY A 36 -11.40 2.06 -6.24
N ALA A 37 -11.21 0.89 -6.84
CA ALA A 37 -12.28 0.18 -7.55
C ALA A 37 -13.28 -0.48 -6.59
N GLU A 38 -14.56 -0.44 -6.95
CA GLU A 38 -15.62 -1.17 -6.25
C GLU A 38 -16.09 -2.40 -7.02
N SER A 39 -16.61 -3.39 -6.31
CA SER A 39 -16.97 -4.69 -6.88
C SER A 39 -18.39 -4.68 -7.46
N LEU A 40 -18.52 -4.88 -8.78
CA LEU A 40 -19.78 -5.08 -9.50
C LEU A 40 -19.72 -6.41 -10.28
N PRO A 41 -19.67 -7.56 -9.59
CA PRO A 41 -19.38 -8.84 -10.22
C PRO A 41 -20.46 -9.24 -11.21
N LEU A 42 -20.08 -9.56 -12.45
CA LEU A 42 -21.00 -10.17 -13.43
C LEU A 42 -21.39 -11.60 -13.04
N PHE A 43 -20.46 -12.31 -12.41
CA PHE A 43 -20.61 -13.69 -11.93
C PHE A 43 -20.09 -13.78 -10.49
N ASP A 44 -20.75 -14.58 -9.66
CA ASP A 44 -20.11 -15.06 -8.43
C ASP A 44 -18.98 -16.07 -8.74
N ASP A 45 -18.31 -16.57 -7.71
CA ASP A 45 -17.16 -17.46 -7.89
C ASP A 45 -17.54 -18.83 -8.51
N ALA A 46 -18.71 -19.37 -8.18
CA ALA A 46 -19.19 -20.65 -8.69
C ALA A 46 -19.64 -20.52 -10.15
N GLU A 47 -20.39 -19.46 -10.47
CA GLU A 47 -20.80 -19.10 -11.83
C GLU A 47 -19.60 -18.82 -12.72
N ARG A 48 -18.62 -18.06 -12.20
CA ARG A 48 -17.37 -17.78 -12.90
C ARG A 48 -16.62 -19.05 -13.23
N SER A 49 -16.60 -20.02 -12.31
CA SER A 49 -16.00 -21.34 -12.54
C SER A 49 -16.74 -22.09 -13.64
N ARG A 50 -18.08 -22.20 -13.54
CA ARG A 50 -18.94 -22.89 -14.53
C ARG A 50 -18.77 -22.34 -15.95
N VAL A 51 -18.80 -21.01 -16.12
CA VAL A 51 -18.58 -20.36 -17.42
C VAL A 51 -17.16 -20.60 -17.92
N GLY A 52 -16.17 -20.60 -17.03
CA GLY A 52 -14.78 -20.90 -17.35
C GLY A 52 -14.57 -22.33 -17.86
N ILE A 53 -15.18 -23.31 -17.20
CA ILE A 53 -15.16 -24.73 -17.59
C ILE A 53 -15.81 -24.89 -18.97
N ALA A 54 -17.00 -24.33 -19.17
CA ALA A 54 -17.69 -24.39 -20.46
C ALA A 54 -16.87 -23.78 -21.61
N TYR A 55 -16.17 -22.66 -21.35
CA TYR A 55 -15.29 -22.06 -22.35
C TYR A 55 -14.15 -22.99 -22.75
N HIS A 56 -13.57 -23.69 -21.78
CA HIS A 56 -12.42 -24.56 -22.00
C HIS A 56 -12.80 -25.92 -22.63
N GLN A 57 -13.98 -26.46 -22.29
CA GLN A 57 -14.44 -27.77 -22.74
C GLN A 57 -15.29 -27.71 -24.02
N SER A 58 -16.13 -26.69 -24.15
CA SER A 58 -17.16 -26.61 -25.19
C SER A 58 -17.05 -25.34 -26.05
N GLY A 59 -15.98 -24.57 -25.86
CA GLY A 59 -15.66 -23.39 -26.64
C GLY A 59 -16.49 -22.15 -26.30
N ARG A 60 -16.20 -21.07 -27.04
CA ARG A 60 -16.73 -19.73 -26.78
C ARG A 60 -18.25 -19.66 -26.81
N THR A 61 -18.90 -20.26 -27.81
CA THR A 61 -20.36 -20.15 -28.00
C THR A 61 -21.14 -20.79 -26.86
N ALA A 62 -20.71 -21.96 -26.37
CA ALA A 62 -21.34 -22.62 -25.23
C ALA A 62 -21.22 -21.79 -23.95
N ALA A 63 -20.03 -21.22 -23.69
CA ALA A 63 -19.81 -20.35 -22.55
C ALA A 63 -20.68 -19.08 -22.59
N ILE A 64 -20.91 -18.51 -23.77
CA ILE A 64 -21.82 -17.35 -23.95
C ILE A 64 -23.25 -17.73 -23.58
N LYS A 65 -23.77 -18.87 -24.06
CA LYS A 65 -25.14 -19.31 -23.76
C LYS A 65 -25.37 -19.48 -22.26
N ILE A 66 -24.45 -20.19 -21.59
CA ILE A 66 -24.49 -20.36 -20.13
C ILE A 66 -24.35 -19.01 -19.41
N GLY A 67 -23.49 -18.13 -19.90
CA GLY A 67 -23.35 -16.78 -19.36
C GLY A 67 -24.65 -15.97 -19.45
N LEU A 68 -25.36 -16.04 -20.57
CA LEU A 68 -26.64 -15.36 -20.77
C LEU A 68 -27.75 -15.93 -19.87
N GLU A 69 -27.80 -17.24 -19.68
CA GLU A 69 -28.74 -17.88 -18.75
C GLU A 69 -28.54 -17.40 -17.31
N ILE A 70 -27.29 -17.22 -16.88
CA ILE A 70 -26.94 -16.75 -15.54
C ILE A 70 -27.23 -15.25 -15.38
N VAL A 71 -26.87 -14.45 -16.39
CA VAL A 71 -26.90 -12.98 -16.30
C VAL A 71 -28.28 -12.40 -16.59
N GLY A 72 -29.08 -13.03 -17.45
CA GLY A 72 -30.40 -12.54 -17.84
C GLY A 72 -31.29 -12.13 -16.65
N PRO A 73 -31.46 -13.00 -15.63
CA PRO A 73 -32.22 -12.66 -14.42
C PRO A 73 -31.59 -11.56 -13.55
N LYS A 74 -30.30 -11.22 -13.75
CA LYS A 74 -29.52 -10.27 -12.95
C LYS A 74 -29.36 -8.89 -13.60
N LEU A 75 -29.83 -8.69 -14.83
CA LEU A 75 -29.60 -7.44 -15.57
C LEU A 75 -30.11 -6.22 -14.81
N ARG A 76 -31.35 -6.28 -14.30
CA ARG A 76 -31.95 -5.20 -13.52
C ARG A 76 -31.14 -4.91 -12.26
N SER A 77 -30.78 -5.93 -11.49
CA SER A 77 -30.05 -5.75 -10.23
C SER A 77 -28.62 -5.26 -10.43
N LEU A 78 -27.98 -5.55 -11.58
CA LEU A 78 -26.69 -4.96 -11.94
C LEU A 78 -26.77 -3.44 -12.13
N ILE A 79 -27.85 -2.95 -12.75
CA ILE A 79 -28.09 -1.51 -12.91
C ILE A 79 -28.34 -0.86 -11.55
N GLU A 80 -29.27 -1.38 -10.76
CA GLU A 80 -29.61 -0.84 -9.44
C GLU A 80 -28.39 -0.82 -8.49
N ARG A 81 -27.52 -1.84 -8.57
CA ARG A 81 -26.25 -1.85 -7.84
C ARG A 81 -25.28 -0.79 -8.34
N ALA A 82 -25.17 -0.58 -9.64
CA ALA A 82 -24.32 0.49 -10.19
C ALA A 82 -24.83 1.87 -9.73
N GLU A 83 -26.14 2.14 -9.77
CA GLU A 83 -26.74 3.37 -9.25
C GLU A 83 -26.42 3.59 -7.77
N HIS A 84 -26.60 2.55 -6.96
CA HIS A 84 -26.32 2.61 -5.53
C HIS A 84 -24.84 2.91 -5.26
N LEU A 85 -23.92 2.22 -5.95
CA LEU A 85 -22.48 2.44 -5.82
C LEU A 85 -22.13 3.90 -6.20
N LEU A 86 -22.61 4.36 -7.36
CA LEU A 86 -22.35 5.74 -7.79
C LEU A 86 -22.90 6.79 -6.82
N GLY A 87 -23.97 6.49 -6.07
CA GLY A 87 -24.51 7.39 -5.05
C GLY A 87 -24.90 8.76 -5.60
N GLY A 88 -25.40 8.81 -6.84
CA GLY A 88 -25.73 10.07 -7.54
C GLY A 88 -24.55 10.79 -8.20
N SER A 89 -23.33 10.25 -8.10
CA SER A 89 -22.15 10.72 -8.83
C SER A 89 -22.40 10.73 -10.35
N ARG A 90 -22.00 11.83 -11.02
CA ARG A 90 -21.99 11.93 -12.49
C ARG A 90 -20.65 11.55 -13.13
N ARG A 91 -19.72 11.00 -12.35
CA ARG A 91 -18.43 10.51 -12.85
C ARG A 91 -18.65 9.41 -13.89
N ARG A 92 -17.82 9.40 -14.92
CA ARG A 92 -17.79 8.36 -15.94
C ARG A 92 -17.41 7.02 -15.30
N ILE A 93 -18.07 5.94 -15.70
CA ILE A 93 -17.80 4.60 -15.16
C ILE A 93 -16.63 3.97 -15.92
N GLY A 94 -15.57 3.63 -15.20
CA GLY A 94 -14.45 2.85 -15.72
C GLY A 94 -14.62 1.36 -15.40
N LEU A 95 -14.90 0.53 -16.39
CA LEU A 95 -15.08 -0.91 -16.21
C LEU A 95 -13.85 -1.72 -16.58
N TYR A 96 -13.59 -2.77 -15.82
CA TYR A 96 -12.63 -3.78 -16.24
C TYR A 96 -13.03 -5.19 -15.80
N CYS A 97 -12.57 -6.17 -16.58
CA CYS A 97 -12.54 -7.57 -16.18
C CYS A 97 -11.10 -8.08 -16.27
N TRP A 98 -10.86 -9.39 -16.15
CA TRP A 98 -9.49 -9.93 -16.17
C TRP A 98 -8.67 -9.55 -17.42
N ARG A 99 -9.30 -9.56 -18.61
CA ARG A 99 -8.61 -9.30 -19.90
C ARG A 99 -9.21 -8.16 -20.72
N GLY A 100 -10.15 -7.38 -20.15
CA GLY A 100 -10.80 -6.27 -20.87
C GLY A 100 -11.55 -6.75 -22.12
N GLY A 101 -12.31 -7.84 -21.97
CA GLY A 101 -13.04 -8.48 -23.06
C GLY A 101 -14.54 -8.54 -22.79
N MET A 102 -15.17 -9.67 -23.15
CA MET A 102 -16.63 -9.81 -23.17
C MET A 102 -17.33 -9.47 -21.86
N ARG A 103 -16.76 -9.81 -20.69
CA ARG A 103 -17.41 -9.55 -19.39
C ARG A 103 -17.59 -8.05 -19.14
N SER A 104 -16.52 -7.26 -19.25
CA SER A 104 -16.58 -5.81 -19.08
C SER A 104 -17.39 -5.13 -20.19
N ASN A 105 -17.31 -5.64 -21.42
CA ASN A 105 -18.07 -5.08 -22.53
C ASN A 105 -19.58 -5.38 -22.42
N ALA A 106 -19.97 -6.55 -21.89
CA ALA A 106 -21.37 -6.89 -21.68
C ALA A 106 -22.00 -6.01 -20.59
N VAL A 107 -21.30 -5.86 -19.45
CA VAL A 107 -21.75 -4.95 -18.38
C VAL A 107 -21.77 -3.51 -18.87
N GLY A 108 -20.72 -3.07 -19.57
CA GLY A 108 -20.69 -1.71 -20.09
C GLY A 108 -21.83 -1.44 -21.07
N TRP A 109 -22.19 -2.40 -21.93
CA TRP A 109 -23.28 -2.22 -22.88
C TRP A 109 -24.61 -2.05 -22.16
N LEU A 110 -24.84 -2.85 -21.11
CA LEU A 110 -26.02 -2.73 -20.26
C LEU A 110 -26.10 -1.37 -19.58
N LEU A 111 -24.98 -0.89 -19.02
CA LEU A 111 -24.92 0.40 -18.33
C LEU A 111 -25.05 1.58 -19.32
N GLU A 112 -24.43 1.50 -20.49
CA GLU A 112 -24.61 2.50 -21.56
C GLU A 112 -26.07 2.52 -22.05
N LEU A 113 -26.71 1.36 -22.23
CA LEU A 113 -28.11 1.26 -22.63
C LEU A 113 -29.05 1.94 -21.62
N TYR A 114 -28.73 1.85 -20.32
CA TYR A 114 -29.48 2.52 -19.27
C TYR A 114 -29.23 4.04 -19.23
N GLY A 115 -28.08 4.50 -19.72
CA GLY A 115 -27.74 5.93 -19.84
C GLY A 115 -26.49 6.38 -19.09
N PHE A 116 -25.67 5.46 -18.58
CA PHE A 116 -24.38 5.82 -17.99
C PHE A 116 -23.32 6.14 -19.05
N ASP A 117 -22.42 7.06 -18.74
CA ASP A 117 -21.18 7.25 -19.51
C ASP A 117 -20.15 6.20 -19.08
N VAL A 118 -19.72 5.32 -19.99
CA VAL A 118 -18.91 4.15 -19.68
C VAL A 118 -17.69 4.04 -20.60
N VAL A 119 -16.55 3.75 -19.99
CA VAL A 119 -15.31 3.34 -20.68
C VAL A 119 -14.81 2.02 -20.11
N THR A 120 -14.01 1.29 -20.90
CA THR A 120 -13.37 0.06 -20.44
C THR A 120 -11.86 0.15 -20.43
N LEU A 121 -11.22 -0.59 -19.54
CA LEU A 121 -9.76 -0.77 -19.55
C LEU A 121 -9.37 -1.80 -20.61
N ARG A 122 -8.64 -1.36 -21.64
CA ARG A 122 -8.08 -2.23 -22.68
C ARG A 122 -7.11 -3.25 -22.06
N GLY A 123 -7.34 -4.53 -22.34
CA GLY A 123 -6.55 -5.62 -21.76
C GLY A 123 -6.85 -5.90 -20.28
N GLY A 124 -7.73 -5.11 -19.66
CA GLY A 124 -8.28 -5.31 -18.32
C GLY A 124 -7.25 -5.35 -17.21
N TYR A 125 -7.62 -6.01 -16.11
CA TYR A 125 -6.77 -6.13 -14.93
C TYR A 125 -5.41 -6.76 -15.23
N LYS A 126 -5.31 -7.66 -16.23
CA LYS A 126 -4.03 -8.24 -16.67
C LYS A 126 -3.08 -7.17 -17.25
N ALA A 127 -3.59 -6.23 -18.05
CA ALA A 127 -2.78 -5.14 -18.59
C ALA A 127 -2.32 -4.20 -17.47
N PHE A 128 -3.24 -3.79 -16.59
CA PHE A 128 -2.91 -3.04 -15.38
C PHE A 128 -1.82 -3.73 -14.55
N ARG A 129 -1.95 -5.05 -14.30
CA ARG A 129 -0.96 -5.81 -13.54
C ARG A 129 0.41 -5.87 -14.19
N ARG A 130 0.49 -5.85 -15.52
CA ARG A 130 1.76 -5.74 -16.22
C ARG A 130 2.40 -4.38 -15.96
N THR A 131 1.65 -3.29 -16.12
CA THR A 131 2.10 -1.92 -15.83
C THR A 131 2.54 -1.76 -14.37
N VAL A 132 1.81 -2.35 -13.41
CA VAL A 132 2.20 -2.37 -11.97
C VAL A 132 3.59 -2.96 -11.78
N LEU A 133 3.87 -4.13 -12.38
CA LEU A 133 5.14 -4.81 -12.22
C LEU A 133 6.29 -4.06 -12.92
N GLU A 134 6.03 -3.48 -14.09
CA GLU A 134 6.99 -2.68 -14.85
C GLU A 134 7.35 -1.36 -14.12
N THR A 135 6.40 -0.78 -13.37
CA THR A 135 6.58 0.47 -12.63
C THR A 135 7.72 0.38 -11.60
N PHE A 136 7.90 -0.78 -10.95
CA PHE A 136 8.94 -0.95 -9.93
C PHE A 136 10.37 -0.95 -10.46
N ALA A 137 10.55 -1.24 -11.75
CA ALA A 137 11.86 -1.25 -12.39
C ALA A 137 12.28 0.13 -12.94
N GLN A 138 11.35 1.08 -13.01
CA GLN A 138 11.65 2.44 -13.45
C GLN A 138 12.55 3.13 -12.41
N PRO A 139 13.69 3.74 -12.81
CA PRO A 139 14.53 4.50 -11.90
C PRO A 139 13.77 5.67 -11.27
N ARG A 140 13.97 5.88 -9.96
CA ARG A 140 13.33 6.95 -9.20
C ARG A 140 14.37 7.76 -8.41
N PRO A 141 14.19 9.09 -8.27
CA PRO A 141 15.03 9.92 -7.42
C PRO A 141 14.64 9.74 -5.94
N LEU A 142 14.94 8.56 -5.39
CA LEU A 142 14.54 8.16 -4.04
C LEU A 142 15.37 8.88 -2.98
N VAL A 143 14.71 9.24 -1.88
CA VAL A 143 15.34 9.69 -0.64
C VAL A 143 14.68 8.97 0.53
N LEU A 144 15.47 8.28 1.34
CA LEU A 144 14.95 7.49 2.45
C LEU A 144 14.94 8.30 3.74
N ILE A 145 13.80 8.29 4.43
CA ILE A 145 13.68 8.79 5.79
C ILE A 145 13.88 7.62 6.74
N SER A 146 14.93 7.73 7.53
CA SER A 146 15.33 6.73 8.51
C SER A 146 15.17 7.28 9.92
N GLY A 147 15.19 6.42 10.91
CA GLY A 147 15.05 6.83 12.30
C GLY A 147 14.83 5.62 13.20
N LEU A 148 15.25 5.77 14.45
CA LEU A 148 15.03 4.75 15.46
C LEU A 148 13.52 4.52 15.70
N THR A 149 13.16 3.37 16.25
CA THR A 149 11.75 3.07 16.58
C THR A 149 11.16 4.18 17.46
N GLY A 150 9.98 4.66 17.08
CA GLY A 150 9.33 5.80 17.74
C GLY A 150 9.77 7.18 17.24
N ALA A 151 10.68 7.29 16.26
CA ALA A 151 11.14 8.57 15.71
C ALA A 151 10.07 9.33 14.89
N GLY A 152 8.97 8.68 14.53
CA GLY A 152 7.82 9.36 13.93
C GLY A 152 7.89 9.66 12.45
N LYS A 153 8.50 8.75 11.67
CA LYS A 153 8.67 8.87 10.21
C LYS A 153 7.35 9.14 9.49
N THR A 154 6.26 8.46 9.86
CA THR A 154 4.91 8.65 9.32
C THR A 154 4.45 10.12 9.40
N ASP A 155 4.60 10.75 10.57
CA ASP A 155 4.19 12.15 10.77
C ASP A 155 5.07 13.11 9.98
N VAL A 156 6.36 12.77 9.84
CA VAL A 156 7.32 13.54 9.05
C VAL A 156 7.00 13.44 7.55
N LEU A 157 6.64 12.25 7.04
CA LEU A 157 6.16 12.08 5.67
C LEU A 157 4.89 12.88 5.43
N ALA A 158 3.93 12.85 6.35
CA ALA A 158 2.72 13.68 6.26
C ALA A 158 3.05 15.18 6.26
N ALA A 159 4.01 15.62 7.07
CA ALA A 159 4.49 17.00 7.08
C ALA A 159 5.21 17.40 5.77
N LEU A 160 5.96 16.49 5.14
CA LEU A 160 6.56 16.69 3.82
C LEU A 160 5.50 16.77 2.71
N ALA A 161 4.50 15.89 2.75
CA ALA A 161 3.38 15.89 1.80
C ALA A 161 2.61 17.22 1.83
N ARG A 162 2.32 17.75 3.03
CA ARG A 162 1.72 19.09 3.21
C ARG A 162 2.54 20.23 2.60
N ARG A 163 3.85 20.04 2.41
CA ARG A 163 4.78 20.98 1.77
C ARG A 163 4.96 20.71 0.26
N GLY A 164 4.09 19.90 -0.34
CA GLY A 164 4.12 19.58 -1.77
C GLY A 164 5.23 18.61 -2.17
N GLN A 165 5.89 17.95 -1.23
CA GLN A 165 6.85 16.89 -1.55
C GLN A 165 6.12 15.60 -1.91
N ALA A 166 6.67 14.83 -2.85
CA ALA A 166 6.16 13.50 -3.16
C ALA A 166 6.63 12.50 -2.12
N THR A 167 5.70 11.82 -1.47
CA THR A 167 5.96 10.91 -0.35
C THR A 167 5.18 9.62 -0.52
N ILE A 168 5.77 8.47 -0.19
CA ILE A 168 5.03 7.22 -0.05
C ILE A 168 5.26 6.68 1.36
N ASP A 169 4.15 6.43 2.04
CA ASP A 169 4.09 5.84 3.37
C ASP A 169 3.89 4.32 3.23
N PHE A 170 4.95 3.55 3.44
CA PHE A 170 4.88 2.12 3.30
C PHE A 170 4.09 1.48 4.45
N GLU A 171 4.22 2.00 5.67
CA GLU A 171 3.48 1.51 6.83
C GLU A 171 1.96 1.61 6.62
N GLN A 172 1.50 2.73 6.06
CA GLN A 172 0.10 2.94 5.70
C GLN A 172 -0.35 1.97 4.60
N LEU A 173 0.40 1.86 3.50
CA LEU A 173 0.08 0.93 2.41
C LEU A 173 0.09 -0.53 2.85
N ALA A 174 0.98 -0.89 3.78
CA ALA A 174 1.12 -2.23 4.32
C ALA A 174 0.13 -2.53 5.46
N ALA A 175 -0.56 -1.51 5.99
CA ALA A 175 -1.28 -1.57 7.26
C ALA A 175 -0.44 -2.18 8.39
N HIS A 176 0.84 -1.77 8.49
CA HIS A 176 1.78 -2.36 9.43
C HIS A 176 3.02 -1.49 9.70
N ARG A 177 3.36 -1.25 10.98
CA ARG A 177 4.47 -0.37 11.40
C ARG A 177 5.86 -1.01 11.43
N GLY A 178 6.21 -1.81 10.42
CA GLY A 178 7.56 -2.36 10.23
C GLY A 178 8.21 -3.21 11.36
N SER A 179 7.49 -3.56 12.43
CA SER A 179 8.06 -4.18 13.65
C SER A 179 7.25 -5.38 14.16
N ALA A 180 7.76 -6.09 15.18
CA ALA A 180 7.00 -7.18 15.81
C ALA A 180 5.72 -6.70 16.52
N PHE A 181 5.65 -5.40 16.81
CA PHE A 181 4.46 -4.72 17.35
C PHE A 181 3.66 -4.04 16.23
N GLY A 182 4.07 -4.17 14.97
CA GLY A 182 3.61 -3.35 13.86
C GLY A 182 2.18 -3.62 13.42
N SER A 183 1.60 -4.77 13.79
CA SER A 183 0.19 -5.12 13.51
C SER A 183 -0.79 -4.65 14.58
N LEU A 184 -0.32 -4.23 15.77
CA LEU A 184 -1.19 -3.87 16.87
C LEU A 184 -1.95 -2.58 16.55
N GLY A 185 -3.27 -2.61 16.72
CA GLY A 185 -4.15 -1.48 16.41
C GLY A 185 -4.29 -1.16 14.91
N MET A 186 -3.72 -1.99 14.03
CA MET A 186 -3.80 -1.82 12.58
C MET A 186 -4.89 -2.72 11.97
N PRO A 187 -5.49 -2.33 10.83
CA PRO A 187 -6.36 -3.23 10.08
C PRO A 187 -5.57 -4.43 9.52
N PRO A 188 -6.24 -5.49 9.05
CA PRO A 188 -5.57 -6.62 8.43
C PRO A 188 -4.68 -6.18 7.26
N GLN A 189 -3.44 -6.67 7.23
CA GLN A 189 -2.55 -6.41 6.09
C GLN A 189 -3.18 -6.90 4.78
N PRO A 190 -3.07 -6.12 3.69
CA PRO A 190 -3.56 -6.52 2.37
C PRO A 190 -2.90 -7.81 1.87
N THR A 191 -3.39 -8.32 0.74
CA THR A 191 -2.63 -9.33 -0.01
C THR A 191 -1.37 -8.70 -0.61
N GLN A 192 -0.35 -9.51 -0.89
CA GLN A 192 0.85 -9.04 -1.59
C GLN A 192 0.51 -8.34 -2.91
N GLN A 193 -0.44 -8.90 -3.68
CA GLN A 193 -0.88 -8.32 -4.94
C GLN A 193 -1.56 -6.96 -4.75
N GLN A 194 -2.38 -6.79 -3.71
CA GLN A 194 -3.04 -5.52 -3.43
C GLN A 194 -2.04 -4.47 -2.91
N PHE A 195 -1.09 -4.85 -2.07
CA PHE A 195 0.01 -3.97 -1.67
C PHE A 195 0.78 -3.43 -2.88
N GLU A 196 1.16 -4.31 -3.81
CA GLU A 196 1.83 -3.92 -5.06
C GLU A 196 0.96 -2.99 -5.92
N ASN A 197 -0.35 -3.25 -6.02
CA ASN A 197 -1.26 -2.37 -6.78
C ASN A 197 -1.29 -0.94 -6.20
N MET A 198 -1.42 -0.82 -4.88
CA MET A 198 -1.49 0.48 -4.21
C MET A 198 -0.14 1.21 -4.30
N LEU A 199 0.97 0.49 -4.09
CA LEU A 199 2.30 1.06 -4.22
C LEU A 199 2.61 1.54 -5.64
N ALA A 200 2.27 0.75 -6.66
CA ALA A 200 2.47 1.17 -8.05
C ALA A 200 1.61 2.37 -8.43
N LEU A 201 0.40 2.51 -7.88
CA LEU A 201 -0.44 3.68 -8.12
C LEU A 201 0.16 4.96 -7.51
N GLU A 202 0.67 4.90 -6.27
CA GLU A 202 1.38 6.04 -5.66
C GLU A 202 2.67 6.38 -6.44
N LEU A 203 3.42 5.37 -6.90
CA LEU A 203 4.56 5.59 -7.79
C LEU A 203 4.13 6.23 -9.12
N TRP A 204 3.01 5.82 -9.70
CA TRP A 204 2.49 6.43 -10.93
C TRP A 204 2.09 7.89 -10.71
N LYS A 205 1.37 8.19 -9.62
CA LYS A 205 0.98 9.54 -9.21
C LYS A 205 2.19 10.46 -9.05
N HIS A 206 3.31 9.94 -8.55
CA HIS A 206 4.56 10.68 -8.37
C HIS A 206 5.60 10.48 -9.48
N ARG A 207 5.20 10.02 -10.67
CA ARG A 207 6.12 9.72 -11.80
C ARG A 207 6.93 10.92 -12.31
N ALA A 208 6.40 12.13 -12.17
CA ALA A 208 7.07 13.37 -12.58
C ALA A 208 7.83 14.07 -11.42
N ALA A 209 7.86 13.47 -10.23
CA ALA A 209 8.51 14.10 -9.08
C ALA A 209 10.04 14.08 -9.25
N SER A 210 10.68 15.23 -9.03
CA SER A 210 12.14 15.34 -9.00
C SER A 210 12.79 14.67 -7.78
N ARG A 211 11.97 14.30 -6.79
CA ARG A 211 12.36 13.59 -5.57
C ARG A 211 11.18 12.82 -5.01
N LEU A 212 11.42 11.61 -4.53
CA LEU A 212 10.41 10.78 -3.87
C LEU A 212 10.91 10.32 -2.50
N TRP A 213 10.20 10.73 -1.45
CA TRP A 213 10.53 10.37 -0.07
C TRP A 213 9.84 9.06 0.32
N LEU A 214 10.62 8.11 0.82
CA LEU A 214 10.14 6.82 1.30
C LEU A 214 10.64 6.55 2.72
N GLU A 215 9.99 5.64 3.43
CA GLU A 215 10.53 5.11 4.70
C GLU A 215 11.71 4.16 4.44
N ASP A 216 12.75 4.25 5.28
CA ASP A 216 13.87 3.29 5.33
C ASP A 216 13.43 1.97 6.01
N GLU A 217 12.45 1.30 5.41
CA GLU A 217 11.97 -0.01 5.84
C GLU A 217 12.92 -1.13 5.41
N SER A 218 12.78 -2.29 6.04
CA SER A 218 13.42 -3.50 5.51
C SER A 218 12.71 -3.97 4.23
N ARG A 219 13.27 -4.95 3.52
CA ARG A 219 12.57 -5.59 2.38
C ARG A 219 11.18 -6.13 2.77
N TRP A 220 10.99 -6.46 4.04
CA TRP A 220 9.75 -7.02 4.57
C TRP A 220 9.03 -6.02 5.47
N ILE A 221 7.72 -5.93 5.30
CA ILE A 221 6.82 -5.13 6.15
C ILE A 221 5.70 -6.06 6.64
N GLY A 222 5.90 -6.63 7.83
CA GLY A 222 5.08 -7.75 8.29
C GLY A 222 5.22 -8.94 7.34
N LYS A 223 4.11 -9.38 6.75
CA LYS A 223 4.09 -10.48 5.75
C LYS A 223 4.34 -10.04 4.31
N LEU A 224 4.42 -8.73 4.06
CA LEU A 224 4.51 -8.15 2.72
C LEU A 224 5.96 -7.92 2.32
N ILE A 225 6.23 -7.98 1.01
CA ILE A 225 7.56 -7.83 0.44
C ILE A 225 7.58 -6.62 -0.48
N ILE A 226 8.54 -5.71 -0.27
CA ILE A 226 8.83 -4.63 -1.23
C ILE A 226 9.38 -5.28 -2.51
N PRO A 227 8.82 -4.97 -3.70
CA PRO A 227 9.29 -5.51 -4.97
C PRO A 227 10.80 -5.31 -5.16
N GLN A 228 11.48 -6.37 -5.63
CA GLN A 228 12.94 -6.42 -5.64
C GLN A 228 13.58 -5.25 -6.40
N ALA A 229 13.02 -4.87 -7.55
CA ALA A 229 13.56 -3.78 -8.36
C ALA A 229 13.52 -2.43 -7.62
N LEU A 230 12.42 -2.12 -6.94
CA LEU A 230 12.31 -0.93 -6.10
C LEU A 230 13.24 -1.02 -4.88
N TRP A 231 13.29 -2.19 -4.23
CA TRP A 231 14.16 -2.42 -3.08
C TRP A 231 15.64 -2.17 -3.41
N LEU A 232 16.12 -2.61 -4.57
CA LEU A 232 17.51 -2.37 -5.00
C LEU A 232 17.80 -0.87 -5.18
N GLN A 233 16.84 -0.09 -5.68
CA GLN A 233 16.97 1.37 -5.75
C GLN A 233 17.01 2.01 -4.35
N MET A 234 16.19 1.53 -3.42
CA MET A 234 16.27 1.97 -2.01
C MET A 234 17.64 1.65 -1.42
N GLN A 235 18.24 0.51 -1.78
CA GLN A 235 19.56 0.13 -1.31
C GLN A 235 20.69 1.04 -1.81
N SER A 236 20.50 1.86 -2.85
CA SER A 236 21.48 2.87 -3.31
C SER A 236 21.13 4.31 -2.91
N ALA A 237 19.89 4.56 -2.47
CA ALA A 237 19.39 5.89 -2.18
C ALA A 237 20.08 6.57 -0.97
N PRO A 238 20.16 7.91 -0.97
CA PRO A 238 20.54 8.69 0.22
C PRO A 238 19.56 8.48 1.36
N ILE A 239 20.09 8.54 2.58
CA ILE A 239 19.33 8.30 3.80
C ILE A 239 19.44 9.53 4.69
N LEU A 240 18.31 10.11 5.07
CA LEU A 240 18.25 11.15 6.09
C LEU A 240 17.64 10.55 7.36
N ALA A 241 18.47 10.38 8.38
CA ALA A 241 18.12 9.70 9.62
C ALA A 241 17.73 10.71 10.70
N LEU A 242 16.52 10.56 11.25
CA LEU A 242 16.01 11.38 12.33
C LEU A 242 16.72 11.02 13.66
N ASP A 243 17.35 12.02 14.25
CA ASP A 243 17.94 11.97 15.59
C ASP A 243 16.92 12.51 16.61
N VAL A 244 16.04 11.63 17.08
CA VAL A 244 14.96 11.95 18.03
C VAL A 244 15.32 11.42 19.43
N PRO A 245 15.29 12.28 20.47
CA PRO A 245 15.57 11.87 21.85
C PRO A 245 14.68 10.71 22.33
N MET A 246 15.22 9.88 23.22
CA MET A 246 14.55 8.68 23.74
C MET A 246 13.20 9.01 24.38
N GLU A 247 13.15 10.11 25.13
CA GLU A 247 11.98 10.56 25.89
C GLU A 247 10.80 10.84 24.95
N ARG A 248 11.05 11.51 23.83
CA ARG A 248 10.04 11.81 22.81
C ARG A 248 9.56 10.55 22.09
N ARG A 249 10.47 9.63 21.81
CA ARG A 249 10.12 8.33 21.20
C ARG A 249 9.24 7.52 22.16
N LEU A 250 9.55 7.55 23.45
CA LEU A 250 8.76 6.88 24.48
C LEU A 250 7.36 7.48 24.62
N GLU A 251 7.24 8.82 24.71
CA GLU A 251 5.95 9.53 24.71
C GLU A 251 5.07 9.11 23.53
N ARG A 252 5.67 9.00 22.34
CA ARG A 252 4.96 8.56 21.13
C ARG A 252 4.51 7.10 21.24
N LEU A 253 5.39 6.19 21.64
CA LEU A 253 5.05 4.78 21.76
C LEU A 253 3.95 4.54 22.79
N LEU A 254 3.96 5.27 23.90
CA LEU A 254 2.90 5.20 24.91
C LEU A 254 1.56 5.68 24.35
N ARG A 255 1.55 6.70 23.49
CA ARG A 255 0.33 7.12 22.77
C ARG A 255 -0.14 6.06 21.78
N ASP A 256 0.80 5.50 21.02
CA ASP A 256 0.55 4.58 19.91
C ASP A 256 0.11 3.18 20.37
N TYR A 257 0.55 2.75 21.56
CA TYR A 257 0.33 1.41 22.11
C TYR A 257 -0.41 1.41 23.45
N GLY A 258 -0.65 2.57 24.08
CA GLY A 258 -1.23 2.66 25.42
C GLY A 258 -2.64 2.09 25.55
N SER A 259 -3.40 2.06 24.46
CA SER A 259 -4.74 1.47 24.42
C SER A 259 -4.74 -0.01 24.01
N VAL A 260 -3.59 -0.61 23.74
CA VAL A 260 -3.48 -2.00 23.29
C VAL A 260 -3.63 -2.94 24.49
N PRO A 261 -4.44 -4.02 24.39
CA PRO A 261 -4.59 -4.99 25.47
C PRO A 261 -3.23 -5.59 25.90
N PRO A 262 -2.96 -5.72 27.22
CA PRO A 262 -1.71 -6.30 27.71
C PRO A 262 -1.41 -7.71 27.17
N THR A 263 -2.45 -8.51 26.91
CA THR A 263 -2.30 -9.84 26.33
C THR A 263 -1.67 -9.82 24.94
N GLN A 264 -2.01 -8.82 24.11
CA GLN A 264 -1.42 -8.66 22.78
C GLN A 264 0.03 -8.17 22.86
N LEU A 265 0.32 -7.24 23.77
CA LEU A 265 1.70 -6.79 24.05
C LEU A 265 2.58 -7.95 24.53
N ALA A 266 2.05 -8.83 25.38
CA ALA A 266 2.75 -10.03 25.84
C ALA A 266 3.08 -10.99 24.68
N THR A 267 2.16 -11.18 23.73
CA THR A 267 2.42 -11.97 22.50
C THR A 267 3.56 -11.37 21.67
N CYS A 268 3.58 -10.04 21.48
CA CYS A 268 4.67 -9.36 20.76
C CYS A 268 6.01 -9.47 21.48
N LEU A 269 6.03 -9.32 22.82
CA LEU A 269 7.24 -9.52 23.63
C LEU A 269 7.77 -10.96 23.50
N HIS A 270 6.87 -11.95 23.48
CA HIS A 270 7.24 -13.34 23.28
C HIS A 270 7.91 -13.58 21.92
N ALA A 271 7.38 -12.96 20.86
CA ALA A 271 7.93 -13.07 19.51
C ALA A 271 9.38 -12.56 19.40
N ILE A 272 9.78 -11.61 20.26
CA ILE A 272 11.16 -11.08 20.30
C ILE A 272 12.00 -11.64 21.46
N ARG A 273 11.49 -12.61 22.24
CA ARG A 273 12.16 -13.19 23.42
C ARG A 273 13.60 -13.60 23.17
N GLN A 274 13.86 -14.33 22.08
CA GLN A 274 15.20 -14.81 21.74
C GLN A 274 16.19 -13.66 21.52
N ARG A 275 15.71 -12.53 20.99
CA ARG A 275 16.55 -11.37 20.69
C ARG A 275 16.70 -10.42 21.89
N LEU A 276 15.71 -10.39 22.79
CA LEU A 276 15.78 -9.68 24.06
C LEU A 276 16.73 -10.37 25.05
N GLY A 277 16.75 -11.70 25.04
CA GLY A 277 17.38 -12.52 26.08
C GLY A 277 16.43 -12.76 27.25
N ALA A 278 16.70 -13.84 28.01
CA ALA A 278 15.80 -14.33 29.05
C ALA A 278 15.54 -13.30 30.18
N GLU A 279 16.58 -12.62 30.63
CA GLU A 279 16.51 -11.63 31.71
C GLU A 279 15.64 -10.42 31.33
N ARG A 280 15.95 -9.76 30.19
CA ARG A 280 15.18 -8.61 29.71
C ARG A 280 13.74 -8.96 29.37
N TYR A 281 13.49 -10.16 28.85
CA TYR A 281 12.13 -10.63 28.62
C TYR A 281 11.34 -10.79 29.92
N ALA A 282 11.95 -11.36 30.97
CA ALA A 282 11.32 -11.49 32.28
C ALA A 282 11.00 -10.11 32.89
N LEU A 283 11.94 -9.16 32.80
CA LEU A 283 11.72 -7.77 33.24
C LEU A 283 10.57 -7.10 32.46
N ALA A 284 10.53 -7.23 31.13
CA ALA A 284 9.47 -6.65 30.31
C ALA A 284 8.10 -7.24 30.64
N LEU A 285 7.99 -8.56 30.89
CA LEU A 285 6.74 -9.17 31.32
C LEU A 285 6.32 -8.70 32.72
N ALA A 286 7.27 -8.58 33.65
CA ALA A 286 6.97 -8.10 34.99
C ALA A 286 6.48 -6.64 34.96
N ALA A 287 7.10 -5.78 34.15
CA ALA A 287 6.66 -4.42 33.90
C ALA A 287 5.25 -4.36 33.32
N LEU A 288 4.97 -5.19 32.30
CA LEU A 288 3.66 -5.28 31.67
C LEU A 288 2.57 -5.72 32.66
N ASN A 289 2.85 -6.69 33.54
CA ASN A 289 1.91 -7.15 34.56
C ASN A 289 1.59 -6.08 35.62
N ARG A 290 2.51 -5.15 35.87
CA ARG A 290 2.32 -4.00 36.77
C ARG A 290 1.67 -2.79 36.05
N GLY A 291 1.45 -2.87 34.74
CA GLY A 291 0.94 -1.77 33.94
C GLY A 291 1.98 -0.70 33.58
N ASP A 292 3.27 -0.94 33.82
CA ASP A 292 4.34 0.00 33.48
C ASP A 292 4.74 -0.12 32.01
N LEU A 293 3.94 0.48 31.13
CA LEU A 293 4.19 0.48 29.69
C LEU A 293 5.46 1.25 29.30
N ALA A 294 5.90 2.20 30.15
CA ALA A 294 7.10 2.99 29.89
C ALA A 294 8.35 2.12 30.04
N GLU A 295 8.41 1.30 31.08
CA GLU A 295 9.46 0.30 31.28
C GLU A 295 9.44 -0.77 30.17
N VAL A 296 8.26 -1.27 29.78
CA VAL A 296 8.12 -2.21 28.65
C VAL A 296 8.71 -1.64 27.35
N ALA A 297 8.30 -0.43 26.99
CA ALA A 297 8.77 0.23 25.77
C ALA A 297 10.27 0.53 25.82
N THR A 298 10.81 0.94 26.98
CA THR A 298 12.25 1.17 27.17
C THR A 298 13.07 -0.10 26.92
N ILE A 299 12.64 -1.23 27.49
CA ILE A 299 13.31 -2.52 27.31
C ILE A 299 13.24 -2.98 25.84
N ALA A 300 12.08 -2.83 25.21
CA ALA A 300 11.89 -3.19 23.80
C ALA A 300 12.74 -2.31 22.87
N LEU A 301 12.78 -0.99 23.10
CA LEU A 301 13.56 -0.03 22.32
C LEU A 301 15.06 -0.33 22.36
N ALA A 302 15.60 -0.73 23.52
CA ALA A 302 17.01 -1.08 23.64
C ALA A 302 17.43 -2.21 22.67
N HIS A 303 16.51 -3.12 22.33
CA HIS A 303 16.75 -4.16 21.32
C HIS A 303 16.67 -3.62 19.88
N TYR A 304 15.62 -2.85 19.56
CA TYR A 304 15.44 -2.30 18.22
C TYR A 304 16.55 -1.31 17.84
N ASP A 305 16.90 -0.41 18.75
CA ASP A 305 17.93 0.60 18.53
C ASP A 305 19.30 -0.01 18.25
N LYS A 306 19.65 -1.12 18.93
CA LYS A 306 20.91 -1.84 18.68
C LYS A 306 20.99 -2.35 17.24
N SER A 307 19.91 -2.98 16.78
CA SER A 307 19.84 -3.54 15.42
C SER A 307 19.84 -2.43 14.36
N TYR A 308 19.11 -1.35 14.62
CA TYR A 308 18.99 -0.23 13.68
C TYR A 308 20.31 0.54 13.54
N ARG A 309 20.98 0.85 14.66
CA ARG A 309 22.30 1.50 14.65
C ARG A 309 23.34 0.67 13.90
N HIS A 310 23.29 -0.66 14.01
CA HIS A 310 24.16 -1.54 13.24
C HIS A 310 23.90 -1.44 11.73
N SER A 311 22.62 -1.43 11.32
CA SER A 311 22.22 -1.25 9.91
C SER A 311 22.65 0.11 9.34
N LEU A 312 22.49 1.19 10.12
CA LEU A 312 22.91 2.54 9.69
C LEU A 312 24.42 2.68 9.60
N ARG A 313 25.18 2.09 10.53
CA ARG A 313 26.66 2.11 10.49
C ARG A 313 27.21 1.48 9.22
N LYS A 314 26.57 0.43 8.69
CA LYS A 314 26.98 -0.21 7.43
C LYS A 314 26.73 0.67 6.19
N ARG A 315 25.91 1.71 6.32
CA ARG A 315 25.49 2.62 5.24
C ARG A 315 25.91 4.06 5.54
N ALA A 316 26.89 4.24 6.44
CA ALA A 316 27.24 5.53 7.03
C ALA A 316 27.70 6.55 5.98
N ASP A 317 28.25 6.09 4.87
CA ASP A 317 28.67 6.87 3.70
C ASP A 317 27.52 7.64 3.03
N ARG A 318 26.27 7.27 3.31
CA ARG A 318 25.07 7.90 2.70
C ARG A 318 24.03 8.33 3.72
N VAL A 319 24.34 8.25 5.01
CA VAL A 319 23.43 8.62 6.10
C VAL A 319 23.77 10.03 6.58
N VAL A 320 22.79 10.92 6.52
CA VAL A 320 22.87 12.26 7.11
C VAL A 320 21.91 12.34 8.28
N TRP A 321 22.41 12.70 9.46
CA TRP A 321 21.59 12.81 10.66
C TRP A 321 20.92 14.17 10.74
N ILE A 322 19.62 14.16 11.06
CA ILE A 322 18.75 15.33 11.14
C ILE A 322 18.20 15.43 12.56
N ARG A 323 18.53 16.53 13.25
CA ARG A 323 18.08 16.78 14.62
C ARG A 323 16.84 17.65 14.61
N ALA A 324 15.68 17.06 14.87
CA ALA A 324 14.43 17.79 14.84
C ALA A 324 13.65 17.64 16.14
N ASN A 325 12.95 18.71 16.52
CA ASN A 325 12.14 18.78 17.74
C ASN A 325 10.66 18.47 17.50
N SER A 326 10.22 18.48 16.23
CA SER A 326 8.86 18.15 15.82
C SER A 326 8.83 17.60 14.39
N PRO A 327 7.73 16.97 13.94
CA PRO A 327 7.62 16.51 12.57
C PRO A 327 7.72 17.64 11.53
N ASP A 328 7.21 18.83 11.86
CA ASP A 328 7.27 20.01 10.99
C ASP A 328 8.68 20.62 10.91
N ASP A 329 9.41 20.63 12.03
CA ASP A 329 10.83 20.98 12.07
C ASP A 329 11.65 19.97 11.25
N ALA A 330 11.41 18.66 11.44
CA ALA A 330 12.05 17.60 10.68
C ALA A 330 11.84 17.76 9.18
N ALA A 331 10.60 17.96 8.73
CA ALA A 331 10.31 18.18 7.30
C ALA A 331 11.05 19.40 6.74
N THR A 332 11.18 20.48 7.52
CA THR A 332 11.90 21.69 7.12
C THR A 332 13.40 21.43 6.97
N GLN A 333 14.00 20.77 7.96
CA GLN A 333 15.42 20.42 7.91
C GLN A 333 15.75 19.39 6.83
N LEU A 334 14.88 18.41 6.62
CA LEU A 334 15.00 17.43 5.54
C LEU A 334 15.06 18.12 4.18
N CYS A 335 14.11 19.02 3.88
CA CYS A 335 14.07 19.79 2.64
C CYS A 335 15.31 20.68 2.43
N THR A 336 15.80 21.30 3.51
CA THR A 336 16.99 22.15 3.46
C THR A 336 18.25 21.32 3.20
N THR A 337 18.42 20.23 3.94
CA THR A 337 19.62 19.39 3.89
C THR A 337 19.78 18.71 2.54
N ILE A 338 18.70 18.12 2.02
CA ILE A 338 18.75 17.43 0.72
C ILE A 338 19.01 18.37 -0.46
N ALA A 339 18.72 19.67 -0.34
CA ALA A 339 19.04 20.67 -1.36
C ALA A 339 20.55 20.99 -1.40
N THR A 340 21.24 20.79 -0.29
CA THR A 340 22.69 21.02 -0.17
C THR A 340 23.54 19.78 -0.47
N LEU A 341 22.93 18.59 -0.47
CA LEU A 341 23.62 17.38 -0.88
C LEU A 341 23.93 17.48 -2.39
N PRO A 342 25.16 17.21 -2.82
CA PRO A 342 25.48 17.13 -4.24
C PRO A 342 24.46 16.23 -4.90
N SER A 343 23.94 16.63 -6.05
CA SER A 343 22.98 15.82 -6.77
C SER A 343 23.59 14.43 -6.96
N LEU A 344 23.11 13.42 -6.22
CA LEU A 344 23.60 12.04 -6.30
C LEU A 344 23.26 11.39 -7.66
N THR A 345 22.79 12.18 -8.61
CA THR A 345 22.58 11.86 -10.03
C THR A 345 23.85 11.52 -10.81
N THR A 346 25.04 11.54 -10.21
CA THR A 346 26.29 11.12 -10.87
C THR A 346 26.75 9.69 -10.58
N LEU A 347 25.92 8.85 -9.92
CA LEU A 347 26.22 7.43 -9.69
C LEU A 347 25.12 6.49 -10.25
N LEU A 348 24.65 6.76 -11.46
CA LEU A 348 23.92 5.79 -12.28
C LEU A 348 24.76 5.36 -13.48
#